data_AF-K1YLR6-F1
#
_entry.id   AF-K1YLR6-F1
#
_cell.length_a   1.000
_cell.length_b   1.000
_cell.length_c   1.000
_cell.angle_alpha   90.00
_cell.angle_beta   90.00
_cell.angle_gamma   90.00
#
_symmetry.space_group_name_H-M   'P 1'
#
loop_
_entity.id
_entity.type
_entity.pdbx_description
1 polymer ?
#
loop_
_entity_poly.entity_id
_entity_poly.type
_entity_poly.pdbx_seq_one_letter_code
_entity_poly.pdbx_strand_id
1 'polypeptide(L)'
;MKTSKNILISLSIYFFIRIFSYLFHPQTPLWSQSPTNSLLSLLILILAAYLIYKKDERGWYIVAGEIILGGSGGYLSIFGISLRTCLLITSLSIYFPQKLYNEKKEFFSKFKTEHYLILILFTAAFFSASNGLYHNHVRGNIISDLIPYFFLLYLFPLSELWLSDKFRDLGKKAILAAIFGNAILILFTQIGFSSEIFTLQDQYYHWYRDVALGKITDLNLHFYRLVLNEHLLLIPLTIYFIADIIKNKLNKINLLALFSLLFILTNNLTRIYLLALATGILILFSFKKWKRWLVVSAVSTISFLVIFTTFHTIASRGQSLGLEFFGIRLQSIVAPQIEDSSLSRIILLPKILEKIKTNLILGSGTGDTVTIYSPVFKQNITTTNFDWGYLEIWAEMGSIGLLIWIAFIFYTFYTIIKNKRKYNKQILSAVLVAFLIINITSPALFHVFGTLLLIIFFTPVGLEYSHSAGGIIIGQNGKIILVNNKKHFDWWTPPKGGIAENETPLETAKREIFEETGLKNITYIKDLGYFYNLKSWDNKPYFKKNSMFLFKTTEISLSPQDSDNPEAKWFTIDEAINIIQNTYYKNFIIKTKHDLR
;
A
#
# COMPACT_ATOMS: atom_id res chain seq x y z
N MET A 1 2.13 5.61 -23.61
CA MET A 1 0.66 5.82 -23.69
C MET A 1 -0.17 4.85 -22.84
N LYS A 2 0.11 3.53 -22.76
CA LYS A 2 -0.68 2.60 -21.90
C LYS A 2 -0.61 2.90 -20.39
N THR A 3 0.50 3.47 -19.90
CA THR A 3 0.72 3.75 -18.48
C THR A 3 -0.15 4.89 -17.94
N SER A 4 -0.40 5.95 -18.71
CA SER A 4 -1.25 7.08 -18.32
C SER A 4 -2.73 6.73 -18.35
N LYS A 5 -3.17 5.89 -19.29
CA LYS A 5 -4.59 5.50 -19.43
C LYS A 5 -5.17 4.87 -18.17
N ASN A 6 -4.42 3.97 -17.53
CA ASN A 6 -4.90 3.28 -16.33
C ASN A 6 -4.91 4.19 -15.09
N ILE A 7 -3.96 5.13 -14.97
CA ILE A 7 -3.98 6.14 -13.90
C ILE A 7 -5.21 7.03 -14.06
N LEU A 8 -5.52 7.46 -15.28
CA LEU A 8 -6.71 8.26 -15.58
C LEU A 8 -8.00 7.50 -15.23
N ILE A 9 -8.10 6.20 -15.56
CA ILE A 9 -9.25 5.37 -15.16
C ILE A 9 -9.40 5.32 -13.64
N SER A 10 -8.31 5.04 -12.90
CA SER A 10 -8.36 5.03 -11.43
C SER A 10 -8.71 6.40 -10.84
N LEU A 11 -8.27 7.49 -11.48
CA LEU A 11 -8.59 8.86 -11.07
C LEU A 11 -10.08 9.19 -11.36
N SER A 12 -10.63 8.74 -12.50
CA SER A 12 -12.05 8.86 -12.79
C SER A 12 -12.90 8.10 -11.77
N ILE A 13 -12.48 6.89 -11.37
CA ILE A 13 -13.15 6.12 -10.30
C ILE A 13 -13.08 6.88 -8.96
N TYR A 14 -11.92 7.42 -8.60
CA TYR A 14 -11.71 8.20 -7.38
C TYR A 14 -12.70 9.37 -7.27
N PHE A 15 -12.86 10.16 -8.34
CA PHE A 15 -13.79 11.30 -8.36
C PHE A 15 -15.23 10.85 -8.47
N PHE A 16 -15.53 9.82 -9.27
CA PHE A 16 -16.87 9.27 -9.39
C PHE A 16 -17.41 8.86 -8.02
N ILE A 17 -16.65 8.12 -7.21
CA ILE A 17 -17.07 7.69 -5.87
C ILE A 17 -17.40 8.90 -4.97
N ARG A 18 -16.58 9.95 -5.01
CA ARG A 18 -16.77 11.15 -4.19
C ARG A 18 -18.00 11.95 -4.63
N ILE A 19 -18.12 12.26 -5.92
CA ILE A 19 -19.28 12.98 -6.49
C ILE A 19 -20.56 12.17 -6.25
N PHE A 20 -20.53 10.86 -6.52
CA PHE A 20 -21.66 9.98 -6.27
C PHE A 20 -22.06 9.98 -4.78
N SER A 21 -21.10 9.90 -3.87
CA SER A 21 -21.39 9.95 -2.43
C SER A 21 -21.95 11.30 -1.98
N TYR A 22 -21.47 12.41 -2.55
CA TYR A 22 -21.99 13.74 -2.25
C TYR A 22 -23.47 13.86 -2.63
N LEU A 23 -23.86 13.23 -3.75
CA LEU A 23 -25.23 13.26 -4.24
C LEU A 23 -26.15 12.22 -3.60
N PHE A 24 -25.65 11.04 -3.23
CA PHE A 24 -26.53 9.91 -2.88
C PHE A 24 -26.27 9.27 -1.52
N HIS A 25 -25.27 9.72 -0.75
CA HIS A 25 -25.00 9.10 0.55
C HIS A 25 -26.07 9.51 1.58
N PRO A 26 -26.61 8.58 2.40
CA PRO A 26 -27.72 8.85 3.32
C PRO A 26 -27.44 9.95 4.36
N GLN A 27 -26.17 10.14 4.70
CA GLN A 27 -25.73 11.18 5.65
C GLN A 27 -25.52 12.55 5.00
N THR A 28 -25.73 12.68 3.68
CA THR A 28 -25.69 14.00 3.01
C THR A 28 -27.06 14.67 3.07
N PRO A 29 -27.12 16.00 3.28
CA PRO A 29 -28.41 16.70 3.37
C PRO A 29 -29.24 16.70 2.09
N LEU A 30 -28.63 16.43 0.92
CA LEU A 30 -29.28 16.57 -0.39
C LEU A 30 -30.33 15.48 -0.67
N TRP A 31 -30.09 14.24 -0.24
CA TRP A 31 -30.95 13.09 -0.55
C TRP A 31 -30.94 12.06 0.58
N SER A 32 -31.26 12.49 1.80
CA SER A 32 -31.12 11.72 3.06
C SER A 32 -31.95 10.42 3.16
N GLN A 33 -32.58 9.95 2.08
CA GLN A 33 -33.40 8.74 2.04
C GLN A 33 -33.25 7.90 0.75
N SER A 34 -32.26 8.22 -0.11
CA SER A 34 -32.09 7.47 -1.37
C SER A 34 -31.45 6.09 -1.15
N PRO A 35 -32.07 4.98 -1.59
CA PRO A 35 -31.44 3.65 -1.52
C PRO A 35 -30.31 3.48 -2.53
N THR A 36 -30.10 4.45 -3.44
CA THR A 36 -29.17 4.34 -4.57
C THR A 36 -27.73 4.04 -4.14
N ASN A 37 -27.24 4.65 -3.05
CA ASN A 37 -25.90 4.33 -2.54
C ASN A 37 -25.78 2.89 -2.03
N SER A 38 -26.81 2.42 -1.30
CA SER A 38 -26.86 1.04 -0.81
C SER A 38 -27.00 0.02 -1.94
N LEU A 39 -27.80 0.32 -2.97
CA LEU A 39 -27.96 -0.54 -4.14
C LEU A 39 -26.66 -0.66 -4.94
N LEU A 40 -25.98 0.46 -5.22
CA LEU A 40 -24.69 0.42 -5.91
C LEU A 40 -23.65 -0.36 -5.09
N SER A 41 -23.57 -0.09 -3.78
CA SER A 41 -22.65 -0.77 -2.88
C SER A 41 -22.92 -2.28 -2.84
N LEU A 42 -24.18 -2.69 -2.80
CA LEU A 42 -24.59 -4.10 -2.83
C LEU A 42 -24.21 -4.77 -4.17
N LEU A 43 -24.42 -4.10 -5.30
CA LEU A 43 -24.00 -4.62 -6.61
C LEU A 43 -22.48 -4.83 -6.69
N ILE A 44 -21.69 -3.88 -6.18
CA ILE A 44 -20.23 -3.99 -6.11
C ILE A 44 -19.83 -5.17 -5.21
N LEU A 45 -20.46 -5.31 -4.04
CA LEU A 45 -20.20 -6.41 -3.11
C LEU A 45 -20.51 -7.78 -3.74
N ILE A 46 -21.67 -7.93 -4.39
CA ILE A 46 -22.08 -9.18 -5.05
C ILE A 46 -21.12 -9.54 -6.17
N LEU A 47 -20.73 -8.55 -6.99
CA LEU A 47 -19.77 -8.76 -8.08
C LEU A 47 -18.39 -9.20 -7.53
N ALA A 48 -17.89 -8.53 -6.48
CA ALA A 48 -16.64 -8.90 -5.84
C ALA A 48 -16.71 -10.32 -5.25
N ALA A 49 -17.79 -10.64 -4.52
CA ALA A 49 -18.01 -11.95 -3.93
C ALA A 49 -18.05 -13.06 -5.01
N TYR A 50 -18.78 -12.83 -6.10
CA TYR A 50 -18.87 -13.76 -7.22
C TYR A 50 -17.50 -14.03 -7.86
N LEU A 51 -16.74 -12.97 -8.14
CA LEU A 51 -15.41 -13.08 -8.77
C LEU A 51 -14.40 -13.78 -7.84
N ILE A 52 -14.37 -13.43 -6.55
CA ILE A 52 -13.50 -14.10 -5.56
C ILE A 52 -13.90 -15.57 -5.43
N TYR A 53 -15.20 -15.88 -5.38
CA TYR A 53 -15.68 -17.26 -5.33
C TYR A 53 -15.23 -18.08 -6.55
N LYS A 54 -15.23 -17.47 -7.75
CA LYS A 54 -14.71 -18.07 -8.99
C LYS A 54 -13.19 -18.09 -9.09
N LYS A 55 -12.45 -17.73 -8.03
CA LYS A 55 -10.98 -17.63 -7.99
C LYS A 55 -10.41 -16.66 -9.03
N ASP A 56 -11.18 -15.63 -9.41
CA ASP A 56 -10.77 -14.59 -10.34
C ASP A 56 -10.09 -13.43 -9.60
N GLU A 57 -8.86 -13.07 -10.02
CA GLU A 57 -8.08 -11.97 -9.44
C GLU A 57 -8.81 -10.61 -9.51
N ARG A 58 -9.75 -10.44 -10.45
CA ARG A 58 -10.52 -9.20 -10.60
C ARG A 58 -11.39 -8.87 -9.39
N GLY A 59 -11.84 -9.87 -8.64
CA GLY A 59 -12.57 -9.65 -7.39
C GLY A 59 -11.70 -8.93 -6.35
N TRP A 60 -10.41 -9.29 -6.28
CA TRP A 60 -9.44 -8.62 -5.41
C TRP A 60 -9.04 -7.23 -5.89
N TYR A 61 -9.15 -6.93 -7.19
CA TYR A 61 -8.98 -5.56 -7.67
C TYR A 61 -10.08 -4.64 -7.17
N ILE A 62 -11.32 -5.13 -7.01
CA ILE A 62 -12.42 -4.35 -6.43
C ILE A 62 -12.12 -4.04 -4.95
N VAL A 63 -11.71 -5.05 -4.19
CA VAL A 63 -11.32 -4.89 -2.77
C VAL A 63 -10.17 -3.88 -2.63
N ALA A 64 -9.08 -4.06 -3.38
CA ALA A 64 -7.94 -3.14 -3.35
C ALA A 64 -8.33 -1.73 -3.85
N GLY A 65 -9.21 -1.65 -4.86
CA GLY A 65 -9.74 -0.40 -5.39
C GLY A 65 -10.54 0.39 -4.35
N GLU A 66 -11.42 -0.27 -3.60
CA GLU A 66 -12.17 0.37 -2.50
C GLU A 66 -11.21 0.86 -1.40
N ILE A 67 -10.24 0.04 -0.98
CA ILE A 67 -9.28 0.42 0.07
C ILE A 67 -8.43 1.63 -0.35
N ILE A 68 -7.94 1.65 -1.60
CA ILE A 68 -7.00 2.69 -2.07
C ILE A 68 -7.74 3.95 -2.54
N LEU A 69 -8.77 3.79 -3.38
CA LEU A 69 -9.48 4.92 -4.00
C LEU A 69 -10.66 5.41 -3.15
N GLY A 70 -11.26 4.52 -2.35
CA GLY A 70 -12.33 4.85 -1.40
C GLY A 70 -11.84 5.55 -0.12
N GLY A 71 -10.55 5.87 0.01
CA GLY A 71 -10.04 6.76 1.07
C GLY A 71 -10.49 6.35 2.47
N SER A 72 -11.13 7.27 3.21
CA SER A 72 -11.67 7.01 4.54
C SER A 72 -12.66 5.84 4.66
N GLY A 73 -13.30 5.40 3.57
CA GLY A 73 -14.21 4.25 3.54
C GLY A 73 -15.68 4.59 3.78
N GLY A 74 -16.01 5.86 4.03
CA GLY A 74 -17.39 6.30 4.27
C GLY A 74 -18.22 6.59 3.02
N TYR A 75 -17.63 6.63 1.82
CA TYR A 75 -18.33 7.07 0.61
C TYR A 75 -19.43 6.11 0.11
N LEU A 76 -19.25 4.82 0.34
CA LEU A 76 -20.16 3.76 -0.11
C LEU A 76 -20.56 2.92 1.10
N SER A 77 -21.85 2.75 1.33
CA SER A 77 -22.39 2.01 2.46
C SER A 77 -23.62 1.18 2.09
N ILE A 78 -23.82 0.07 2.78
CA ILE A 78 -24.96 -0.84 2.67
C ILE A 78 -25.70 -0.77 4.02
N PHE A 79 -26.88 -0.15 4.03
CA PHE A 79 -27.71 -0.01 5.24
C PHE A 79 -26.94 0.54 6.45
N GLY A 80 -26.07 1.55 6.23
CA GLY A 80 -25.27 2.19 7.27
C GLY A 80 -23.94 1.50 7.61
N ILE A 81 -23.64 0.34 7.03
CA ILE A 81 -22.34 -0.33 7.16
C ILE A 81 -21.48 0.03 5.96
N SER A 82 -20.22 0.42 6.16
CA SER A 82 -19.33 0.74 5.04
C SER A 82 -19.15 -0.44 4.09
N LEU A 83 -19.12 -0.17 2.78
CA LEU A 83 -18.82 -1.17 1.75
C LEU A 83 -17.48 -1.86 2.04
N ARG A 84 -16.51 -1.10 2.57
CA ARG A 84 -15.21 -1.62 3.02
C ARG A 84 -15.34 -2.77 4.01
N THR A 85 -16.10 -2.56 5.08
CA THR A 85 -16.30 -3.57 6.13
C THR A 85 -17.02 -4.80 5.56
N CYS A 86 -18.02 -4.60 4.68
CA CYS A 86 -18.68 -5.70 3.99
C CYS A 86 -17.70 -6.49 3.10
N LEU A 87 -16.88 -5.81 2.29
CA LEU A 87 -15.86 -6.44 1.45
C LEU A 87 -14.83 -7.19 2.28
N LEU A 88 -14.40 -6.64 3.42
CA LEU A 88 -13.49 -7.30 4.37
C LEU A 88 -14.05 -8.64 4.83
N ILE A 89 -15.25 -8.64 5.39
CA ILE A 89 -15.89 -9.83 5.92
C ILE A 89 -16.12 -10.83 4.79
N THR A 90 -16.80 -10.43 3.71
CA THR A 90 -17.16 -11.33 2.61
C THR A 90 -15.94 -11.92 1.91
N SER A 91 -14.90 -11.13 1.62
CA SER A 91 -13.70 -11.62 0.94
C SER A 91 -12.93 -12.64 1.78
N LEU A 92 -12.77 -12.41 3.09
CA LEU A 92 -12.10 -13.34 3.99
C LEU A 92 -12.94 -14.61 4.23
N SER A 93 -14.26 -14.46 4.38
CA SER A 93 -15.20 -15.59 4.53
C SER A 93 -15.27 -16.48 3.30
N ILE A 94 -14.93 -15.99 2.09
CA ILE A 94 -14.80 -16.83 0.90
C ILE A 94 -13.38 -17.42 0.81
N TYR A 95 -12.35 -16.60 1.04
CA TYR A 95 -10.95 -16.99 0.86
C TYR A 95 -10.52 -18.14 1.77
N PHE A 96 -10.73 -18.03 3.08
CA PHE A 96 -10.23 -19.01 4.05
C PHE A 96 -10.87 -20.39 3.86
N PRO A 97 -12.20 -20.54 3.76
CA PRO A 97 -12.80 -21.85 3.50
C PRO A 97 -12.33 -22.50 2.20
N GLN A 98 -12.18 -21.71 1.12
CA GLN A 98 -11.65 -22.24 -0.15
C GLN A 98 -10.22 -22.76 0.00
N LYS A 99 -9.38 -22.06 0.75
CA LYS A 99 -8.00 -22.48 0.99
C LYS A 99 -7.92 -23.71 1.89
N LEU A 100 -8.69 -23.73 2.98
CA LEU A 100 -8.75 -24.86 3.89
C LEU A 100 -9.31 -26.12 3.21
N TYR A 101 -10.28 -25.99 2.31
CA TYR A 101 -10.83 -27.13 1.57
C TYR A 101 -9.82 -27.72 0.58
N ASN A 102 -9.11 -26.87 -0.19
CA ASN A 102 -8.22 -27.29 -1.27
C ASN A 102 -6.81 -27.70 -0.79
N GLU A 103 -6.30 -27.07 0.27
CA GLU A 103 -4.90 -27.21 0.71
C GLU A 103 -4.76 -27.77 2.13
N LYS A 104 -5.86 -28.19 2.78
CA LYS A 104 -5.99 -28.74 4.17
C LYS A 104 -4.72 -28.71 5.03
N LYS A 105 -3.81 -29.67 4.87
CA LYS A 105 -2.59 -29.81 5.70
C LYS A 105 -1.43 -28.93 5.25
N GLU A 106 -1.34 -28.57 3.97
CA GLU A 106 -0.26 -27.76 3.41
C GLU A 106 -0.47 -26.25 3.60
N PHE A 107 -1.70 -25.79 3.84
CA PHE A 107 -1.98 -24.36 4.02
C PHE A 107 -1.22 -23.78 5.22
N PHE A 108 -1.35 -24.43 6.38
CA PHE A 108 -0.69 -23.98 7.61
C PHE A 108 0.81 -24.25 7.62
N SER A 109 1.30 -25.27 6.91
CA SER A 109 2.74 -25.55 6.84
C SER A 109 3.52 -24.50 6.03
N LYS A 110 2.83 -23.72 5.19
CA LYS A 110 3.39 -22.57 4.47
C LYS A 110 3.53 -21.32 5.34
N PHE A 111 2.99 -21.32 6.57
CA PHE A 111 3.03 -20.16 7.46
C PHE A 111 4.42 -19.94 8.01
N LYS A 112 4.98 -18.79 7.65
CA LYS A 112 6.19 -18.24 8.28
C LYS A 112 5.85 -17.57 9.61
N THR A 113 6.86 -17.29 10.43
CA THR A 113 6.73 -16.68 11.77
C THR A 113 5.85 -15.43 11.78
N GLU A 114 5.88 -14.59 10.73
CA GLU A 114 5.01 -13.40 10.61
C GLU A 114 3.51 -13.71 10.69
N HIS A 115 3.06 -14.87 10.19
CA HIS A 115 1.64 -15.26 10.23
C HIS A 115 1.20 -15.58 11.66
N TYR A 116 2.07 -16.27 12.43
CA TYR A 116 1.79 -16.58 13.84
C TYR A 116 1.71 -15.31 14.68
N LEU A 117 2.56 -14.32 14.43
CA LEU A 117 2.50 -13.04 15.15
C LEU A 117 1.22 -12.26 14.87
N ILE A 118 0.73 -12.28 13.62
CA ILE A 118 -0.57 -11.69 13.27
C ILE A 118 -1.71 -12.43 13.97
N LEU A 119 -1.66 -13.76 14.04
CA LEU A 119 -2.65 -14.54 14.76
C LEU A 119 -2.65 -14.20 16.27
N ILE A 120 -1.47 -14.02 16.87
CA ILE A 120 -1.33 -13.60 18.28
C ILE A 120 -1.92 -12.20 18.49
N LEU A 121 -1.59 -11.22 17.64
CA LEU A 121 -2.18 -9.87 17.69
C LEU A 121 -3.69 -9.90 17.55
N PHE A 122 -4.21 -10.66 16.59
CA PHE A 122 -5.63 -10.83 16.36
C PHE A 122 -6.33 -11.45 17.58
N THR A 123 -5.70 -12.44 18.20
CA THR A 123 -6.22 -13.11 19.40
C THR A 123 -6.22 -12.16 20.61
N ALA A 124 -5.16 -11.37 20.77
CA ALA A 124 -5.07 -10.37 21.83
C ALA A 124 -6.15 -9.28 21.68
N ALA A 125 -6.42 -8.84 20.46
CA ALA A 125 -7.50 -7.88 20.18
C ALA A 125 -8.88 -8.49 20.50
N PHE A 126 -9.12 -9.76 20.16
CA PHE A 126 -10.37 -10.44 20.49
C PHE A 126 -10.56 -10.63 21.99
N PHE A 127 -9.47 -10.92 22.72
CA PHE A 127 -9.48 -11.00 24.18
C PHE A 127 -9.81 -9.63 24.79
N SER A 128 -9.17 -8.55 24.31
CA SER A 128 -9.47 -7.18 24.75
C SER A 128 -10.91 -6.77 24.43
N ALA A 129 -11.47 -7.16 23.29
CA ALA A 129 -12.89 -6.95 22.97
C ALA A 129 -13.83 -7.71 23.91
N SER A 130 -13.46 -8.95 24.28
CA SER A 130 -14.20 -9.73 25.27
C SER A 130 -14.15 -9.07 26.65
N ASN A 131 -13.01 -8.51 27.01
CA ASN A 131 -12.82 -7.73 28.24
C ASN A 131 -13.66 -6.43 28.22
N GLY A 132 -13.78 -5.75 27.07
CA GLY A 132 -14.65 -4.59 26.91
C GLY A 132 -16.14 -4.94 27.07
N LEU A 133 -16.56 -6.11 26.55
CA LEU A 133 -17.92 -6.62 26.80
C LEU A 133 -18.16 -6.90 28.29
N TYR A 134 -17.18 -7.48 28.98
CA TYR A 134 -17.25 -7.72 30.43
C TYR A 134 -17.40 -6.42 31.23
N HIS A 135 -16.71 -5.35 30.83
CA HIS A 135 -16.82 -4.02 31.43
C HIS A 135 -18.01 -3.19 30.90
N ASN A 136 -18.93 -3.80 30.15
CA ASN A 136 -20.12 -3.15 29.58
C ASN A 136 -19.82 -1.93 28.69
N HIS A 137 -18.71 -1.95 27.97
CA HIS A 137 -18.42 -0.94 26.96
C HIS A 137 -19.48 -0.97 25.83
N VAL A 138 -19.65 0.17 25.16
CA VAL A 138 -20.62 0.29 24.06
C VAL A 138 -20.22 -0.63 22.91
N ARG A 139 -21.10 -1.57 22.53
CA ARG A 139 -20.84 -2.58 21.49
C ARG A 139 -20.34 -1.99 20.17
N GLY A 140 -20.89 -0.85 19.76
CA GLY A 140 -20.47 -0.15 18.54
C GLY A 140 -19.00 0.27 18.59
N ASN A 141 -18.52 0.76 19.72
CA ASN A 141 -17.12 1.16 19.91
C ASN A 141 -16.20 -0.05 19.91
N ILE A 142 -16.57 -1.12 20.63
CA ILE A 142 -15.82 -2.39 20.65
C ILE A 142 -15.60 -2.92 19.22
N ILE A 143 -16.66 -2.92 18.40
CA ILE A 143 -16.59 -3.37 17.01
C ILE A 143 -15.70 -2.43 16.18
N SER A 144 -15.83 -1.12 16.35
CA SER A 144 -15.01 -0.12 15.66
C SER A 144 -13.51 -0.36 15.88
N ASP A 145 -13.10 -0.61 17.12
CA ASP A 145 -11.70 -0.82 17.49
C ASP A 145 -11.18 -2.20 17.06
N LEU A 146 -12.07 -3.19 16.93
CA LEU A 146 -11.71 -4.53 16.48
C LEU A 146 -11.54 -4.63 14.97
N ILE A 147 -12.28 -3.85 14.17
CA ILE A 147 -12.25 -3.88 12.69
C ILE A 147 -10.83 -3.78 12.12
N PRO A 148 -9.96 -2.83 12.54
CA PRO A 148 -8.59 -2.72 12.01
C PRO A 148 -7.76 -4.00 12.10
N TYR A 149 -7.96 -4.82 13.14
CA TYR A 149 -7.23 -6.08 13.32
C TYR A 149 -7.61 -7.13 12.28
N PHE A 150 -8.84 -7.13 11.77
CA PHE A 150 -9.24 -8.02 10.67
C PHE A 150 -8.49 -7.71 9.37
N PHE A 151 -8.06 -6.46 9.14
CA PHE A 151 -7.22 -6.13 7.98
C PHE A 151 -5.83 -6.77 8.04
N LEU A 152 -5.32 -7.16 9.21
CA LEU A 152 -4.07 -7.92 9.30
C LEU A 152 -4.20 -9.29 8.61
N LEU A 153 -5.41 -9.87 8.60
CA LEU A 153 -5.69 -11.12 7.90
C LEU A 153 -5.63 -10.97 6.37
N TYR A 154 -5.55 -9.76 5.82
CA TYR A 154 -5.23 -9.60 4.40
C TYR A 154 -3.79 -9.96 4.06
N LEU A 155 -2.88 -10.17 5.03
CA LEU A 155 -1.55 -10.70 4.72
C LEU A 155 -1.65 -12.00 3.89
N PHE A 156 -2.59 -12.89 4.22
CA PHE A 156 -2.73 -14.19 3.57
C PHE A 156 -3.05 -14.05 2.07
N PRO A 157 -4.20 -13.49 1.65
CA PRO A 157 -4.48 -13.31 0.23
C PRO A 157 -3.48 -12.37 -0.46
N LEU A 158 -3.01 -11.33 0.23
CA LEU A 158 -2.04 -10.39 -0.35
C LEU A 158 -0.73 -11.08 -0.70
N SER A 159 -0.26 -12.05 0.11
CA SER A 159 0.98 -12.79 -0.18
C SER A 159 0.92 -13.55 -1.52
N GLU A 160 -0.26 -14.02 -1.91
CA GLU A 160 -0.51 -14.71 -3.18
C GLU A 160 -0.76 -13.72 -4.33
N LEU A 161 -1.61 -12.73 -4.11
CA LEU A 161 -1.94 -11.71 -5.11
C LEU A 161 -0.74 -10.88 -5.50
N TRP A 162 0.18 -10.65 -4.56
CA TRP A 162 1.40 -9.91 -4.80
C TRP A 162 2.28 -10.57 -5.85
N LEU A 163 2.09 -11.86 -6.19
CA LEU A 163 2.81 -12.53 -7.26
C LEU A 163 2.41 -12.04 -8.66
N SER A 164 1.17 -11.55 -8.81
CA SER A 164 0.64 -11.03 -10.07
C SER A 164 1.21 -9.64 -10.38
N ASP A 165 1.95 -9.53 -11.49
CA ASP A 165 2.42 -8.25 -12.04
C ASP A 165 1.30 -7.24 -12.24
N LYS A 166 0.16 -7.75 -12.74
CA LYS A 166 -1.00 -6.95 -13.06
C LYS A 166 -1.63 -6.40 -11.78
N PHE A 167 -1.71 -7.20 -10.72
CA PHE A 167 -2.14 -6.72 -9.40
C PHE A 167 -1.20 -5.63 -8.88
N ARG A 168 0.13 -5.84 -8.93
CA ARG A 168 1.11 -4.86 -8.47
C ARG A 168 1.07 -3.55 -9.27
N ASP A 169 0.98 -3.64 -10.60
CA ASP A 169 0.91 -2.49 -11.49
C ASP A 169 -0.39 -1.70 -11.29
N LEU A 170 -1.53 -2.38 -11.20
CA LEU A 170 -2.82 -1.75 -10.90
C LEU A 170 -2.81 -1.08 -9.51
N GLY A 171 -2.27 -1.76 -8.49
CA GLY A 171 -2.14 -1.20 -7.14
C GLY A 171 -1.28 0.07 -7.12
N LYS A 172 -0.12 0.07 -7.78
CA LYS A 172 0.74 1.27 -7.89
C LYS A 172 0.02 2.43 -8.58
N LYS A 173 -0.71 2.15 -9.66
CA LYS A 173 -1.48 3.16 -10.39
C LYS A 173 -2.66 3.71 -9.59
N ALA A 174 -3.33 2.85 -8.83
CA ALA A 174 -4.39 3.26 -7.92
C ALA A 174 -3.84 4.16 -6.79
N ILE A 175 -2.67 3.84 -6.23
CA ILE A 175 -2.00 4.68 -5.21
C ILE A 175 -1.66 6.06 -5.81
N LEU A 176 -1.07 6.10 -7.01
CA LEU A 176 -0.80 7.37 -7.69
C LEU A 176 -2.08 8.18 -7.95
N ALA A 177 -3.15 7.52 -8.40
CA ALA A 177 -4.44 8.16 -8.60
C ALA A 177 -5.03 8.69 -7.29
N ALA A 178 -4.90 7.97 -6.18
CA ALA A 178 -5.33 8.44 -4.86
C ALA A 178 -4.52 9.65 -4.38
N ILE A 179 -3.20 9.69 -4.64
CA ILE A 179 -2.35 10.85 -4.31
C ILE A 179 -2.81 12.09 -5.09
N PHE A 180 -2.95 11.97 -6.42
CA PHE A 180 -3.38 13.09 -7.25
C PHE A 180 -4.82 13.51 -6.96
N GLY A 181 -5.71 12.54 -6.78
CA GLY A 181 -7.10 12.77 -6.41
C GLY A 181 -7.22 13.54 -5.09
N ASN A 182 -6.47 13.14 -4.07
CA ASN A 182 -6.46 13.85 -2.78
C ASN A 182 -5.90 15.26 -2.91
N ALA A 183 -4.81 15.46 -3.66
CA ALA A 183 -4.28 16.81 -3.88
C ALA A 183 -5.31 17.71 -4.57
N ILE A 184 -6.04 17.20 -5.56
CA ILE A 184 -7.10 17.96 -6.23
C ILE A 184 -8.28 18.22 -5.28
N LEU A 185 -8.71 17.23 -4.49
CA LEU A 185 -9.79 17.40 -3.51
C LEU A 185 -9.45 18.43 -2.44
N ILE A 186 -8.23 18.38 -1.90
CA ILE A 186 -7.73 19.33 -0.91
C ILE A 186 -7.64 20.73 -1.54
N LEU A 187 -7.15 20.85 -2.78
CA LEU A 187 -7.11 22.12 -3.50
C LEU A 187 -8.51 22.71 -3.72
N PHE A 188 -9.45 21.90 -4.21
CA PHE A 188 -10.86 22.29 -4.40
C PHE A 188 -11.50 22.76 -3.10
N THR A 189 -11.30 21.99 -2.03
CA THR A 189 -11.81 22.32 -0.69
C THR A 189 -11.23 23.63 -0.19
N GLN A 190 -9.90 23.81 -0.29
CA GLN A 190 -9.24 25.02 0.15
C GLN A 190 -9.74 26.23 -0.63
N ILE A 191 -9.83 26.14 -1.96
CA ILE A 191 -10.35 27.22 -2.80
C ILE A 191 -11.79 27.56 -2.39
N GLY A 192 -12.66 26.57 -2.22
CA GLY A 192 -14.07 26.81 -1.89
C GLY A 192 -14.26 27.52 -0.55
N PHE A 193 -13.55 27.12 0.50
CA PHE A 193 -13.63 27.83 1.78
C PHE A 193 -12.87 29.16 1.79
N SER A 194 -11.68 29.24 1.18
CA SER A 194 -10.90 30.49 1.11
C SER A 194 -11.59 31.58 0.27
N SER A 195 -12.40 31.18 -0.71
CA SER A 195 -13.22 32.09 -1.53
C SER A 195 -14.60 32.37 -0.95
N GLU A 196 -14.93 31.82 0.22
CA GLU A 196 -16.24 31.94 0.88
C GLU A 196 -17.42 31.37 0.05
N ILE A 197 -17.12 30.56 -0.98
CA ILE A 197 -18.14 29.78 -1.72
C ILE A 197 -18.71 28.68 -0.81
N PHE A 198 -17.85 28.08 0.02
CA PHE A 198 -18.24 27.13 1.05
C PHE A 198 -18.22 27.79 2.43
N THR A 199 -19.15 27.37 3.28
CA THR A 199 -19.30 27.87 4.65
C THR A 199 -19.32 26.71 5.63
N LEU A 200 -18.80 26.92 6.84
CA LEU A 200 -18.86 25.88 7.87
C LEU A 200 -20.34 25.57 8.17
N GLN A 201 -20.64 24.28 8.33
CA GLN A 201 -22.01 23.74 8.49
C GLN A 201 -22.87 23.75 7.22
N ASP A 202 -22.32 24.06 6.04
CA ASP A 202 -23.03 23.83 4.79
C ASP A 202 -23.07 22.34 4.38
N GLN A 203 -23.74 22.06 3.26
CA GLN A 203 -23.87 20.70 2.74
C GLN A 203 -22.53 20.05 2.40
N TYR A 204 -21.59 20.81 1.85
CA TYR A 204 -20.26 20.30 1.49
C TYR A 204 -19.43 20.00 2.74
N TYR A 205 -19.47 20.87 3.75
CA TYR A 205 -18.87 20.67 5.05
C TYR A 205 -19.40 19.40 5.71
N HIS A 206 -20.72 19.21 5.76
CA HIS A 206 -21.33 18.00 6.32
C HIS A 206 -20.93 16.74 5.54
N TRP A 207 -20.89 16.78 4.20
CA TRP A 207 -20.37 15.66 3.43
C TRP A 207 -18.90 15.36 3.75
N TYR A 208 -18.04 16.39 3.77
CA TYR A 208 -16.62 16.22 4.04
C TYR A 208 -16.39 15.66 5.45
N ARG A 209 -17.16 16.12 6.44
CA ARG A 209 -17.06 15.68 7.84
C ARG A 209 -17.66 14.29 8.06
N ASP A 210 -18.90 14.08 7.64
CA ASP A 210 -19.71 12.92 8.03
C ASP A 210 -19.52 11.74 7.06
N VAL A 211 -19.27 12.00 5.78
CA VAL A 211 -19.09 10.96 4.74
C VAL A 211 -17.62 10.74 4.40
N ALA A 212 -16.87 11.80 4.11
CA ALA A 212 -15.44 11.67 3.85
C ALA A 212 -14.63 11.45 5.14
N LEU A 213 -15.26 11.54 6.33
CA LEU A 213 -14.63 11.40 7.64
C LEU A 213 -13.43 12.34 7.83
N GLY A 214 -13.52 13.51 7.22
CA GLY A 214 -12.50 14.54 7.25
C GLY A 214 -12.72 15.55 8.38
N LYS A 215 -11.70 16.39 8.59
CA LYS A 215 -11.78 17.55 9.47
C LYS A 215 -11.36 18.80 8.71
N ILE A 216 -12.18 19.83 8.81
CA ILE A 216 -11.90 21.19 8.33
C ILE A 216 -11.79 22.06 9.57
N THR A 217 -10.67 22.77 9.71
CA THR A 217 -10.43 23.66 10.85
C THR A 217 -10.00 25.01 10.33
N ASP A 218 -10.74 26.06 10.69
CA ASP A 218 -10.37 27.43 10.37
C ASP A 218 -9.09 27.82 11.12
N LEU A 219 -8.09 28.32 10.40
CA LEU A 219 -6.86 28.85 10.99
C LEU A 219 -6.80 30.39 10.92
N ASN A 220 -7.91 31.05 10.60
CA ASN A 220 -8.04 32.47 10.27
C ASN A 220 -7.42 32.83 8.91
N LEU A 221 -7.59 34.10 8.50
CA LEU A 221 -7.10 34.63 7.23
C LEU A 221 -7.55 33.79 6.02
N HIS A 222 -8.77 33.26 6.10
CA HIS A 222 -9.39 32.40 5.08
C HIS A 222 -8.55 31.15 4.74
N PHE A 223 -7.62 30.74 5.61
CA PHE A 223 -6.82 29.54 5.42
C PHE A 223 -7.34 28.42 6.32
N TYR A 224 -7.63 27.27 5.73
CA TYR A 224 -8.20 26.13 6.43
C TYR A 224 -7.20 24.99 6.52
N ARG A 225 -7.17 24.31 7.66
CA ARG A 225 -6.49 23.03 7.83
C ARG A 225 -7.42 21.91 7.42
N LEU A 226 -6.95 21.08 6.49
CA LEU A 226 -7.72 20.00 5.88
C LEU A 226 -7.10 18.63 6.20
N VAL A 227 -7.91 17.75 6.79
CA VAL A 227 -7.48 16.41 7.22
C VAL A 227 -8.46 15.37 6.68
N LEU A 228 -7.93 14.25 6.20
CA LEU A 228 -8.65 13.03 5.83
C LEU A 228 -7.98 11.82 6.46
N ASN A 229 -8.71 10.73 6.69
CA ASN A 229 -8.16 9.52 7.33
C ASN A 229 -7.05 8.86 6.50
N GLU A 230 -7.13 8.92 5.17
CA GLU A 230 -6.06 8.44 4.28
C GLU A 230 -4.74 9.21 4.41
N HIS A 231 -4.74 10.40 5.03
CA HIS A 231 -3.50 11.13 5.32
C HIS A 231 -2.60 10.38 6.32
N LEU A 232 -3.06 9.32 6.98
CA LEU A 232 -2.19 8.43 7.75
C LEU A 232 -1.01 7.88 6.92
N LEU A 233 -1.22 7.67 5.62
CA LEU A 233 -0.17 7.20 4.69
C LEU A 233 0.66 8.34 4.08
N LEU A 234 0.34 9.60 4.38
CA LEU A 234 0.99 10.78 3.79
C LEU A 234 2.51 10.77 3.97
N ILE A 235 2.99 10.60 5.20
CA ILE A 235 4.42 10.58 5.49
C ILE A 235 5.11 9.29 5.01
N PRO A 236 4.57 8.08 5.25
CA PRO A 236 5.07 6.85 4.64
C PRO A 236 5.30 6.97 3.12
N LEU A 237 4.33 7.51 2.38
CA LEU A 237 4.43 7.69 0.94
C LEU A 237 5.42 8.80 0.56
N THR A 238 5.46 9.91 1.31
CA THR A 238 6.41 11.01 1.07
C THR A 238 7.85 10.51 1.20
N ILE A 239 8.15 9.78 2.27
CA ILE A 239 9.47 9.16 2.49
C ILE A 239 9.81 8.18 1.37
N TYR A 240 8.84 7.36 0.94
CA TYR A 240 9.04 6.44 -0.17
C TYR A 240 9.44 7.16 -1.47
N PHE A 241 8.73 8.22 -1.86
CA PHE A 241 9.04 8.97 -3.08
C PHE A 241 10.34 9.77 -2.99
N ILE A 242 10.64 10.38 -1.82
CA ILE A 242 11.96 11.00 -1.57
C ILE A 242 13.06 9.96 -1.76
N ALA A 243 12.92 8.79 -1.14
CA ALA A 243 13.91 7.73 -1.23
C ALA A 243 14.07 7.18 -2.66
N ASP A 244 12.96 7.04 -3.41
CA ASP A 244 12.99 6.64 -4.81
C ASP A 244 13.77 7.65 -5.66
N ILE A 245 13.51 8.94 -5.49
CA ILE A 245 14.22 10.02 -6.21
C ILE A 245 15.70 10.09 -5.81
N ILE A 246 16.07 9.78 -4.56
CA ILE A 246 17.47 9.67 -4.14
C ILE A 246 18.14 8.48 -4.82
N LYS A 247 17.44 7.34 -4.97
CA LYS A 247 18.05 6.12 -5.47
C LYS A 247 18.09 6.00 -6.98
N ASN A 248 17.01 6.35 -7.66
CA ASN A 248 16.75 6.05 -9.07
C ASN A 248 16.81 7.31 -9.93
N LYS A 249 16.85 7.20 -11.26
CA LYS A 249 16.77 8.38 -12.15
C LYS A 249 15.44 9.13 -11.93
N LEU A 250 15.49 10.45 -12.05
CA LEU A 250 14.33 11.31 -11.81
C LEU A 250 13.21 10.99 -12.81
N ASN A 251 12.01 10.70 -12.28
CA ASN A 251 10.81 10.40 -13.06
C ASN A 251 9.77 11.49 -12.81
N LYS A 252 9.21 12.07 -13.88
CA LYS A 252 8.21 13.14 -13.81
C LYS A 252 6.97 12.77 -12.98
N ILE A 253 6.50 11.52 -13.09
CA ILE A 253 5.32 11.05 -12.34
C ILE A 253 5.63 10.98 -10.84
N ASN A 254 6.81 10.46 -10.47
CA ASN A 254 7.23 10.36 -9.07
C ASN A 254 7.49 11.75 -8.46
N LEU A 255 8.02 12.68 -9.26
CA LEU A 255 8.18 14.07 -8.87
C LEU A 255 6.81 14.75 -8.64
N LEU A 256 5.86 14.57 -9.56
CA LEU A 256 4.49 15.08 -9.40
C LEU A 256 3.81 14.50 -8.16
N ALA A 257 4.00 13.19 -7.90
CA ALA A 257 3.49 12.54 -6.70
C ALA A 257 4.09 13.14 -5.43
N LEU A 258 5.40 13.38 -5.40
CA LEU A 258 6.06 14.04 -4.27
C LEU A 258 5.49 15.45 -4.04
N PHE A 259 5.39 16.28 -5.08
CA PHE A 259 4.81 17.63 -4.94
C PHE A 259 3.36 17.61 -4.48
N SER A 260 2.56 16.64 -4.96
CA SER A 260 1.17 16.45 -4.52
C SER A 260 1.10 16.08 -3.03
N LEU A 261 1.99 15.20 -2.56
CA LEU A 261 2.08 14.83 -1.15
C LEU A 261 2.54 16.01 -0.28
N LEU A 262 3.53 16.79 -0.73
CA LEU A 262 3.96 18.00 -0.03
C LEU A 262 2.81 19.01 0.05
N PHE A 263 2.06 19.21 -1.02
CA PHE A 263 0.87 20.06 -1.02
C PHE A 263 -0.18 19.59 0.01
N ILE A 264 -0.51 18.30 0.04
CA ILE A 264 -1.41 17.75 1.06
C ILE A 264 -0.85 18.01 2.47
N LEU A 265 0.45 17.83 2.69
CA LEU A 265 1.09 18.10 3.98
C LEU A 265 1.01 19.56 4.41
N THR A 266 1.15 20.51 3.46
CA THR A 266 1.01 21.95 3.74
C THR A 266 -0.40 22.37 4.18
N ASN A 267 -1.44 21.64 3.76
CA ASN A 267 -2.82 21.88 4.20
C ASN A 267 -3.18 21.06 5.45
N ASN A 268 -2.48 19.94 5.69
CA ASN A 268 -2.71 19.10 6.86
C ASN A 268 -2.05 19.64 8.14
N LEU A 269 -0.85 20.22 8.03
CA LEU A 269 -0.08 20.87 9.11
C LEU A 269 0.02 20.09 10.43
N THR A 270 -0.07 18.77 10.39
CA THR A 270 0.02 17.96 11.61
C THR A 270 1.47 17.90 12.10
N ARG A 271 1.70 18.31 13.36
CA ARG A 271 3.05 18.41 13.94
C ARG A 271 3.81 17.09 13.96
N ILE A 272 3.16 16.02 14.41
CA ILE A 272 3.81 14.70 14.48
C ILE A 272 4.21 14.19 13.08
N TYR A 273 3.53 14.64 12.02
CA TYR A 273 3.88 14.30 10.64
C TYR A 273 5.16 15.02 10.18
N LEU A 274 5.36 16.28 10.58
CA LEU A 274 6.60 17.00 10.28
C LEU A 274 7.80 16.35 10.99
N LEU A 275 7.64 15.97 12.25
CA LEU A 275 8.68 15.25 13.00
C LEU A 275 8.97 13.88 12.38
N ALA A 276 7.93 13.12 12.03
CA ALA A 276 8.05 11.83 11.37
C ALA A 276 8.73 11.93 9.99
N LEU A 277 8.45 13.00 9.24
CA LEU A 277 9.11 13.26 7.95
C LEU A 277 10.60 13.58 8.14
N ALA A 278 10.93 14.48 9.05
CA ALA A 278 12.32 14.86 9.33
C ALA A 278 13.16 13.65 9.77
N THR A 279 12.65 12.87 10.73
CA THR A 279 13.32 11.63 11.20
C THR A 279 13.42 10.57 10.10
N GLY A 280 12.37 10.40 9.29
CA GLY A 280 12.40 9.52 8.13
C GLY A 280 13.48 9.92 7.11
N ILE A 281 13.59 11.21 6.78
CA ILE A 281 14.63 11.74 5.90
C ILE A 281 16.02 11.51 6.47
N LEU A 282 16.23 11.72 7.77
CA LEU A 282 17.51 11.43 8.43
C LEU A 282 17.92 9.96 8.27
N ILE A 283 16.98 9.02 8.42
CA ILE A 283 17.25 7.59 8.24
C ILE A 283 17.60 7.24 6.79
N LEU A 284 17.13 8.03 5.81
CA LEU A 284 17.52 7.88 4.40
C LEU A 284 18.96 8.31 4.10
N PHE A 285 19.69 8.90 5.05
CA PHE A 285 21.08 9.32 4.85
C PHE A 285 21.99 8.13 4.52
N SER A 286 22.78 8.25 3.46
CA SER A 286 23.79 7.24 3.10
C SER A 286 25.04 7.92 2.60
N PHE A 287 26.21 7.54 3.14
CA PHE A 287 27.50 8.02 2.67
C PHE A 287 27.73 7.81 1.17
N LYS A 288 27.13 6.77 0.55
CA LYS A 288 27.25 6.54 -0.90
C LYS A 288 26.47 7.55 -1.76
N LYS A 289 25.39 8.13 -1.23
CA LYS A 289 24.48 9.03 -1.97
C LYS A 289 24.25 10.36 -1.25
N TRP A 290 25.16 10.78 -0.38
CA TRP A 290 24.96 11.91 0.53
C TRP A 290 24.65 13.23 -0.19
N LYS A 291 25.35 13.55 -1.30
CA LYS A 291 25.08 14.76 -2.09
C LYS A 291 23.65 14.78 -2.61
N ARG A 292 23.21 13.63 -3.15
CA ARG A 292 21.86 13.49 -3.72
C ARG A 292 20.80 13.49 -2.62
N TRP A 293 21.06 12.84 -1.49
CA TRP A 293 20.23 12.92 -0.31
C TRP A 293 20.07 14.38 0.16
N LEU A 294 21.17 15.14 0.23
CA LEU A 294 21.16 16.54 0.67
C LEU A 294 20.31 17.41 -0.28
N VAL A 295 20.56 17.30 -1.59
CA VAL A 295 19.82 18.06 -2.61
C VAL A 295 18.33 17.72 -2.59
N VAL A 296 17.96 16.44 -2.59
CA VAL A 296 16.54 16.04 -2.61
C VAL A 296 15.83 16.46 -1.31
N SER A 297 16.50 16.34 -0.17
CA SER A 297 15.94 16.77 1.13
C SER A 297 15.77 18.29 1.20
N ALA A 298 16.78 19.05 0.75
CA ALA A 298 16.70 20.51 0.68
C ALA A 298 15.61 20.98 -0.28
N VAL A 299 15.55 20.42 -1.49
CA VAL A 299 14.51 20.74 -2.48
C VAL A 299 13.12 20.39 -1.95
N SER A 300 12.94 19.24 -1.29
CA SER A 300 11.65 18.86 -0.70
C SER A 300 11.22 19.84 0.40
N THR A 301 12.16 20.26 1.25
CA THR A 301 11.91 21.22 2.34
C THR A 301 11.58 22.61 1.79
N ILE A 302 12.35 23.10 0.82
CA ILE A 302 12.10 24.38 0.15
C ILE A 302 10.75 24.33 -0.57
N SER A 303 10.46 23.24 -1.29
CA SER A 303 9.18 23.05 -1.98
C SER A 303 8.00 23.09 -1.01
N PHE A 304 8.11 22.43 0.14
CA PHE A 304 7.10 22.50 1.19
C PHE A 304 6.85 23.95 1.64
N LEU A 305 7.91 24.72 1.93
CA LEU A 305 7.80 26.11 2.36
C LEU A 305 7.24 27.02 1.26
N VAL A 306 7.69 26.86 0.01
CA VAL A 306 7.21 27.64 -1.13
C VAL A 306 5.73 27.36 -1.40
N ILE A 307 5.32 26.08 -1.39
CA ILE A 307 3.90 25.72 -1.56
C ILE A 307 3.06 26.34 -0.44
N PHE A 308 3.48 26.16 0.81
CA PHE A 308 2.74 26.69 1.96
C PHE A 308 2.59 28.21 1.88
N THR A 309 3.71 28.93 1.72
CA THR A 309 3.70 30.41 1.66
C THR A 309 2.89 30.93 0.48
N THR A 310 2.99 30.29 -0.69
CA THR A 310 2.20 30.67 -1.87
C THR A 310 0.71 30.54 -1.61
N PHE A 311 0.27 29.36 -1.16
CA PHE A 311 -1.16 29.11 -0.91
C PHE A 311 -1.71 29.95 0.24
N HIS A 312 -0.93 30.15 1.30
CA HIS A 312 -1.32 31.00 2.41
C HIS A 312 -1.45 32.47 1.98
N THR A 313 -0.51 32.97 1.19
CA THR A 313 -0.57 34.36 0.67
C THR A 313 -1.80 34.55 -0.22
N ILE A 314 -2.11 33.56 -1.07
CA ILE A 314 -3.32 33.60 -1.91
C ILE A 314 -4.59 33.59 -1.03
N ALA A 315 -4.70 32.66 -0.08
CA ALA A 315 -5.86 32.53 0.80
C ALA A 315 -6.06 33.80 1.65
N SER A 316 -4.99 34.33 2.23
CA SER A 316 -4.99 35.56 3.03
C SER A 316 -5.07 36.85 2.21
N ARG A 317 -5.23 36.77 0.88
CA ARG A 317 -5.31 37.92 -0.03
C ARG A 317 -4.12 38.88 0.11
N GLY A 318 -2.93 38.32 0.33
CA GLY A 318 -1.67 39.05 0.48
C GLY A 318 -1.38 39.57 1.89
N GLN A 319 -2.23 39.28 2.88
CA GLN A 319 -2.04 39.79 4.25
C GLN A 319 -0.92 39.08 5.01
N SER A 320 -0.65 37.81 4.72
CA SER A 320 0.39 37.05 5.42
C SER A 320 0.99 35.91 4.59
N LEU A 321 2.29 35.67 4.80
CA LEU A 321 3.00 34.49 4.29
C LEU A 321 2.69 33.20 5.08
N GLY A 322 2.07 33.31 6.26
CA GLY A 322 1.67 32.19 7.11
C GLY A 322 2.79 31.62 7.99
N LEU A 323 3.99 32.18 7.96
CA LEU A 323 5.15 31.65 8.69
C LEU A 323 4.95 31.67 10.22
N GLU A 324 4.09 32.57 10.71
CA GLU A 324 3.64 32.65 12.10
C GLU A 324 3.03 31.34 12.62
N PHE A 325 2.36 30.55 11.76
CA PHE A 325 1.79 29.26 12.15
C PHE A 325 2.86 28.26 12.59
N PHE A 326 4.04 28.29 11.99
CA PHE A 326 5.15 27.42 12.43
C PHE A 326 5.67 27.86 13.79
N GLY A 327 5.75 29.17 14.05
CA GLY A 327 6.14 29.72 15.35
C GLY A 327 5.16 29.32 16.46
N ILE A 328 3.85 29.52 16.25
CA ILE A 328 2.79 29.14 17.20
C ILE A 328 2.85 27.63 17.49
N ARG A 329 3.04 26.79 16.46
CA ARG A 329 3.13 25.34 16.61
C ARG A 329 4.35 24.86 17.39
N LEU A 330 5.46 25.59 17.33
CA LEU A 330 6.64 25.32 18.16
C LEU A 330 6.40 25.76 19.61
N GLN A 331 5.81 26.93 19.82
CA GLN A 331 5.48 27.43 21.15
C GLN A 331 4.46 26.54 21.88
N SER A 332 3.49 25.99 21.14
CA SER A 332 2.44 25.12 21.70
C SER A 332 2.95 23.77 22.23
N ILE A 333 4.23 23.44 22.03
CA ILE A 333 4.92 22.31 22.67
C ILE A 333 5.19 22.61 24.15
N VAL A 334 5.63 23.82 24.46
CA VAL A 334 5.96 24.27 25.82
C VAL A 334 4.73 24.82 26.54
N ALA A 335 3.83 25.47 25.79
CA ALA A 335 2.59 26.05 26.30
C ALA A 335 1.37 25.50 25.53
N PRO A 336 0.88 24.29 25.88
CA PRO A 336 -0.21 23.61 25.17
C PRO A 336 -1.51 24.42 25.05
N GLN A 337 -1.77 25.34 25.99
CA GLN A 337 -2.93 26.23 26.00
C GLN A 337 -3.00 27.21 24.81
N ILE A 338 -1.90 27.42 24.07
CA ILE A 338 -1.86 28.31 22.91
C ILE A 338 -2.58 27.69 21.69
N GLU A 339 -2.74 26.36 21.64
CA GLU A 339 -3.36 25.66 20.51
C GLU A 339 -4.33 24.58 21.01
N ASP A 340 -5.60 24.66 20.61
CA ASP A 340 -6.66 23.73 21.03
C ASP A 340 -6.30 22.25 20.82
N SER A 341 -5.58 21.94 19.74
CA SER A 341 -5.14 20.56 19.46
C SER A 341 -4.05 20.07 20.43
N SER A 342 -3.18 20.95 20.93
CA SER A 342 -2.22 20.60 22.00
C SER A 342 -2.95 20.41 23.32
N LEU A 343 -3.80 21.38 23.68
CA LEU A 343 -4.53 21.39 24.93
C LEU A 343 -5.39 20.13 25.08
N SER A 344 -6.13 19.76 24.04
CA SER A 344 -6.99 18.57 24.04
C SER A 344 -6.22 17.28 24.40
N ARG A 345 -5.01 17.09 23.84
CA ARG A 345 -4.18 15.90 24.12
C ARG A 345 -3.65 15.86 25.55
N ILE A 346 -3.27 17.02 26.09
CA ILE A 346 -2.72 17.12 27.44
C ILE A 346 -3.83 16.90 28.48
N ILE A 347 -5.05 17.35 28.22
CA ILE A 347 -6.21 17.13 29.13
C ILE A 347 -6.60 15.64 29.19
N LEU A 348 -6.46 14.89 28.08
CA LEU A 348 -6.74 13.45 28.06
C LEU A 348 -5.72 12.64 28.88
N LEU A 349 -4.46 13.06 28.90
CA LEU A 349 -3.35 12.27 29.41
C LEU A 349 -3.52 11.79 30.87
N PRO A 350 -3.89 12.64 31.86
CA PRO A 350 -4.10 12.18 33.24
C PRO A 350 -5.16 11.08 33.35
N LYS A 351 -6.25 11.18 32.58
CA LYS A 351 -7.34 10.20 32.59
C LYS A 351 -6.96 8.89 31.93
N ILE A 352 -6.15 8.93 30.88
CA ILE A 352 -5.56 7.73 30.27
C ILE A 352 -4.64 7.03 31.28
N LEU A 353 -3.79 7.78 31.98
CA LEU A 353 -2.88 7.22 32.99
C LEU A 353 -3.64 6.64 34.20
N GLU A 354 -4.76 7.25 34.59
CA GLU A 354 -5.66 6.72 35.63
C GLU A 354 -6.20 5.34 35.22
N LYS A 355 -6.72 5.21 33.99
CA LYS A 355 -7.21 3.93 33.44
C LYS A 355 -6.13 2.86 33.35
N ILE A 356 -4.91 3.23 32.93
CA ILE A 356 -3.77 2.31 32.88
C ILE A 356 -3.44 1.80 34.30
N LYS A 357 -3.46 2.68 35.30
CA LYS A 357 -3.18 2.30 36.69
C LYS A 357 -4.26 1.36 37.25
N THR A 358 -5.52 1.54 36.89
CA THR A 358 -6.60 0.66 37.37
C THR A 358 -6.55 -0.73 36.76
N ASN A 359 -6.19 -0.85 35.47
CA ASN A 359 -6.19 -2.12 34.74
C ASN A 359 -4.84 -2.42 34.05
N LEU A 360 -3.77 -2.50 34.85
CA LEU A 360 -2.40 -2.52 34.34
C LEU A 360 -2.09 -3.66 33.35
N ILE A 361 -2.56 -4.88 33.65
CA ILE A 361 -2.13 -6.12 32.96
C ILE A 361 -3.01 -6.45 31.76
N LEU A 362 -4.34 -6.43 31.94
CA LEU A 362 -5.33 -6.84 30.93
C LEU A 362 -5.99 -5.66 30.21
N GLY A 363 -5.80 -4.44 30.69
CA GLY A 363 -6.47 -3.24 30.17
C GLY A 363 -7.94 -3.16 30.57
N SER A 364 -8.60 -2.07 30.22
CA SER A 364 -10.06 -1.90 30.36
C SER A 364 -10.85 -2.66 29.28
N GLY A 365 -10.20 -3.08 28.19
CA GLY A 365 -10.84 -3.66 27.01
C GLY A 365 -11.11 -2.61 25.93
N THR A 366 -11.26 -3.04 24.68
CA THR A 366 -11.55 -2.12 23.56
C THR A 366 -12.92 -1.47 23.72
N GLY A 367 -13.17 -0.38 22.99
CA GLY A 367 -14.39 0.41 23.07
C GLY A 367 -14.48 1.28 24.32
N ASP A 368 -13.37 1.44 25.04
CA ASP A 368 -13.30 2.26 26.24
C ASP A 368 -13.47 3.74 25.86
N THR A 369 -13.94 4.54 26.82
CA THR A 369 -14.15 5.97 26.64
C THR A 369 -13.51 6.77 27.75
N VAL A 370 -13.05 7.97 27.40
CA VAL A 370 -12.54 8.95 28.34
C VAL A 370 -13.47 10.16 28.33
N THR A 371 -13.90 10.59 29.52
CA THR A 371 -14.67 11.82 29.68
C THR A 371 -13.79 12.90 30.27
N ILE A 372 -13.70 14.04 29.57
CA ILE A 372 -12.93 15.22 30.00
C ILE A 372 -13.77 16.48 29.86
N TYR A 373 -13.48 17.48 30.69
CA TYR A 373 -14.03 18.82 30.50
C TYR A 373 -13.29 19.51 29.34
N SER A 374 -14.02 19.90 28.29
CA SER A 374 -13.45 20.69 27.19
C SER A 374 -13.54 22.17 27.52
N PRO A 375 -12.40 22.88 27.66
CA PRO A 375 -12.41 24.33 27.87
C PRO A 375 -12.94 25.08 26.64
N VAL A 376 -12.85 24.48 25.44
CA VAL A 376 -13.33 25.06 24.18
C VAL A 376 -14.86 25.03 24.11
N PHE A 377 -15.47 23.88 24.41
CA PHE A 377 -16.93 23.71 24.36
C PHE A 377 -17.62 24.03 25.69
N LYS A 378 -16.84 24.30 26.75
CA LYS A 378 -17.32 24.56 28.11
C LYS A 378 -18.23 23.46 28.67
N GLN A 379 -18.03 22.21 28.23
CA GLN A 379 -18.82 21.05 28.63
C GLN A 379 -17.96 19.79 28.71
N ASN A 380 -18.45 18.78 29.43
CA ASN A 380 -17.83 17.46 29.43
C ASN A 380 -18.06 16.79 28.07
N ILE A 381 -16.96 16.33 27.47
CA ILE A 381 -16.96 15.56 26.23
C ILE A 381 -16.47 14.15 26.52
N THR A 382 -17.15 13.16 25.97
CA THR A 382 -16.76 11.75 26.03
C THR A 382 -16.23 11.34 24.68
N THR A 383 -15.05 10.73 24.64
CA THR A 383 -14.41 10.29 23.39
C THR A 383 -13.83 8.90 23.53
N THR A 384 -13.86 8.14 22.42
CA THR A 384 -13.13 6.87 22.25
C THR A 384 -11.72 7.11 21.75
N ASN A 385 -11.41 8.26 21.15
CA ASN A 385 -10.11 8.53 20.56
C ASN A 385 -9.18 9.14 21.61
N PHE A 386 -8.15 8.39 22.04
CA PHE A 386 -7.28 8.85 23.12
C PHE A 386 -6.17 9.77 22.62
N ASP A 387 -5.95 9.82 21.30
CA ASP A 387 -4.89 10.59 20.63
C ASP A 387 -3.45 10.24 21.07
N TRP A 388 -3.25 9.20 21.89
CA TRP A 388 -1.96 8.74 22.40
C TRP A 388 -1.77 7.25 22.07
N GLY A 389 -1.37 6.93 20.84
CA GLY A 389 -1.50 5.57 20.30
C GLY A 389 -0.86 4.45 21.14
N TYR A 390 0.32 4.67 21.74
CA TYR A 390 0.92 3.66 22.63
C TYR A 390 0.23 3.53 23.98
N LEU A 391 -0.26 4.65 24.53
CA LEU A 391 -0.98 4.64 25.80
C LEU A 391 -2.39 4.09 25.64
N GLU A 392 -3.00 4.28 24.49
CA GLU A 392 -4.29 3.69 24.12
C GLU A 392 -4.20 2.16 24.05
N ILE A 393 -3.17 1.62 23.38
CA ILE A 393 -2.89 0.17 23.41
C ILE A 393 -2.74 -0.34 24.84
N TRP A 394 -2.02 0.39 25.71
CA TRP A 394 -1.86 -0.03 27.10
C TRP A 394 -3.17 0.07 27.88
N ALA A 395 -3.93 1.15 27.70
CA ALA A 395 -5.20 1.33 28.40
C ALA A 395 -6.20 0.23 28.02
N GLU A 396 -6.35 -0.09 26.74
CA GLU A 396 -7.36 -1.04 26.26
C GLU A 396 -6.91 -2.50 26.34
N MET A 397 -5.65 -2.81 26.02
CA MET A 397 -5.14 -4.19 25.93
C MET A 397 -4.21 -4.57 27.08
N GLY A 398 -3.90 -3.63 27.98
CA GLY A 398 -3.00 -3.84 29.11
C GLY A 398 -1.53 -4.00 28.71
N SER A 399 -0.67 -4.24 29.70
CA SER A 399 0.76 -4.44 29.47
C SER A 399 1.05 -5.66 28.59
N ILE A 400 0.20 -6.69 28.64
CA ILE A 400 0.33 -7.88 27.78
C ILE A 400 0.12 -7.50 26.31
N GLY A 401 -0.96 -6.79 25.99
CA GLY A 401 -1.22 -6.33 24.63
C GLY A 401 -0.12 -5.39 24.11
N LEU A 402 0.36 -4.48 24.95
CA LEU A 402 1.48 -3.60 24.61
C LEU A 402 2.76 -4.38 24.30
N LEU A 403 3.10 -5.40 25.10
CA LEU A 403 4.27 -6.25 24.87
C LEU A 403 4.15 -7.06 23.57
N ILE A 404 2.96 -7.55 23.23
CA ILE A 404 2.70 -8.23 21.95
C ILE A 404 2.94 -7.27 20.77
N TRP A 405 2.45 -6.03 20.86
CA TRP A 405 2.71 -5.00 19.85
C TRP A 405 4.21 -4.67 19.74
N ILE A 406 4.92 -4.51 20.85
CA ILE A 406 6.36 -4.28 20.87
C ILE A 406 7.11 -5.46 20.21
N ALA A 407 6.74 -6.70 20.54
CA ALA A 407 7.34 -7.89 19.95
C ALA A 407 7.10 -7.95 18.43
N PHE A 408 5.89 -7.61 17.97
CA PHE A 408 5.57 -7.52 16.55
C PHE A 408 6.41 -6.46 15.82
N ILE A 409 6.54 -5.26 16.41
CA ILE A 409 7.35 -4.17 15.85
C ILE A 409 8.82 -4.58 15.77
N PHE A 410 9.37 -5.16 16.85
CA PHE A 410 10.75 -5.64 16.89
C PHE A 410 11.00 -6.71 15.83
N TYR A 411 10.07 -7.67 15.70
CA TYR A 411 10.15 -8.69 14.66
C TYR A 411 10.09 -8.11 13.24
N THR A 412 9.30 -7.05 13.04
CA THR A 412 9.25 -6.30 11.77
C THR A 412 10.62 -5.70 11.44
N PHE A 413 11.26 -5.02 12.39
CA PHE A 413 12.63 -4.50 12.23
C PHE A 413 13.64 -5.60 11.95
N TYR A 414 13.61 -6.67 12.74
CA TYR A 414 14.48 -7.84 12.56
C TYR A 414 14.35 -8.41 11.14
N THR A 415 13.13 -8.54 10.62
CA THR A 415 12.87 -9.02 9.27
C THR A 415 13.41 -8.08 8.20
N ILE A 416 13.29 -6.75 8.39
CA ILE A 416 13.85 -5.74 7.48
C ILE A 416 15.39 -5.83 7.46
N ILE A 417 16.03 -5.91 8.63
CA ILE A 417 17.49 -5.89 8.78
C ILE A 417 18.12 -7.21 8.31
N LYS A 418 17.59 -8.36 8.75
CA LYS A 418 18.15 -9.69 8.45
C LYS A 418 18.03 -10.05 6.98
N ASN A 419 17.02 -9.56 6.26
CA ASN A 419 16.79 -9.93 4.87
C ASN A 419 17.84 -9.29 3.94
N LYS A 420 19.00 -9.95 3.76
CA LYS A 420 20.13 -9.51 2.89
C LYS A 420 19.71 -9.11 1.47
N ARG A 421 18.56 -9.57 0.96
CA ARG A 421 18.02 -9.30 -0.38
C ARG A 421 16.96 -8.21 -0.47
N LYS A 422 16.59 -7.58 0.65
CA LYS A 422 15.66 -6.44 0.68
C LYS A 422 16.41 -5.19 0.18
N TYR A 423 16.41 -4.95 -1.14
CA TYR A 423 17.12 -3.83 -1.80
C TYR A 423 16.86 -2.45 -1.15
N ASN A 424 15.72 -2.33 -0.45
CA ASN A 424 15.24 -1.11 0.16
C ASN A 424 15.18 -1.14 1.70
N LYS A 425 16.05 -1.89 2.41
CA LYS A 425 16.08 -1.92 3.89
C LYS A 425 15.96 -0.54 4.51
N GLN A 426 16.82 0.38 4.06
CA GLN A 426 16.85 1.75 4.55
C GLN A 426 15.52 2.51 4.35
N ILE A 427 14.87 2.33 3.19
CA ILE A 427 13.57 2.98 2.92
C ILE A 427 12.52 2.41 3.85
N LEU A 428 12.49 1.08 3.99
CA LEU A 428 11.50 0.41 4.81
C LEU A 428 11.69 0.71 6.30
N SER A 429 12.93 0.82 6.75
CA SER A 429 13.26 1.30 8.09
C SER A 429 12.82 2.75 8.29
N ALA A 430 13.08 3.64 7.32
CA ALA A 430 12.64 5.04 7.40
C ALA A 430 11.10 5.16 7.47
N VAL A 431 10.39 4.41 6.63
CA VAL A 431 8.92 4.38 6.63
C VAL A 431 8.38 3.82 7.95
N LEU A 432 8.94 2.72 8.46
CA LEU A 432 8.50 2.12 9.72
C LEU A 432 8.76 3.06 10.90
N VAL A 433 9.95 3.66 11.02
CA VAL A 433 10.27 4.59 12.11
C VAL A 433 9.37 5.82 12.06
N ALA A 434 9.17 6.42 10.89
CA ALA A 434 8.26 7.55 10.75
C ALA A 434 6.83 7.19 11.16
N PHE A 435 6.36 5.99 10.79
CA PHE A 435 5.05 5.50 11.18
C PHE A 435 4.92 5.28 12.71
N LEU A 436 5.96 4.76 13.36
CA LEU A 436 6.01 4.62 14.82
C LEU A 436 6.01 5.98 15.54
N ILE A 437 6.67 6.99 14.97
CA ILE A 437 6.63 8.36 15.49
C ILE A 437 5.22 8.94 15.40
N ILE A 438 4.53 8.73 14.28
CA ILE A 438 3.13 9.13 14.14
C ILE A 438 2.28 8.49 15.24
N ASN A 439 2.57 7.23 15.61
CA ASN A 439 1.83 6.50 16.63
C ASN A 439 1.93 7.11 18.05
N ILE A 440 2.88 8.00 18.31
CA ILE A 440 3.05 8.63 19.63
C ILE A 440 1.82 9.45 20.00
N THR A 441 1.33 10.28 19.07
CA THR A 441 0.21 11.20 19.30
C THR A 441 -0.93 11.00 18.29
N SER A 442 -1.05 9.80 17.74
CA SER A 442 -2.18 9.34 16.90
C SER A 442 -2.26 7.81 16.97
N PRO A 443 -3.44 7.19 17.03
CA PRO A 443 -3.61 5.73 17.06
C PRO A 443 -3.34 5.07 15.70
N ALA A 444 -2.11 5.19 15.20
CA ALA A 444 -1.76 4.83 13.83
C ALA A 444 -1.66 3.32 13.64
N LEU A 445 -1.07 2.57 14.58
CA LEU A 445 -0.76 1.15 14.45
C LEU A 445 -2.01 0.26 14.26
N PHE A 446 -3.09 0.61 14.94
CA PHE A 446 -4.37 -0.11 14.96
C PHE A 446 -5.47 0.67 14.24
N HIS A 447 -5.11 1.54 13.30
CA HIS A 447 -6.02 2.09 12.29
C HIS A 447 -5.98 1.24 11.00
N VAL A 448 -7.05 1.22 10.21
CA VAL A 448 -7.17 0.43 8.96
C VAL A 448 -5.96 0.60 8.02
N PHE A 449 -5.59 1.85 7.70
CA PHE A 449 -4.42 2.12 6.86
C PHE A 449 -3.09 1.73 7.52
N GLY A 450 -3.04 1.77 8.85
CA GLY A 450 -1.87 1.38 9.60
C GLY A 450 -1.62 -0.12 9.58
N THR A 451 -2.66 -0.91 9.85
CA THR A 451 -2.60 -2.37 9.78
C THR A 451 -2.30 -2.85 8.37
N LEU A 452 -2.86 -2.19 7.34
CA LEU A 452 -2.50 -2.42 5.93
C LEU A 452 -1.02 -2.10 5.61
N LEU A 453 -0.48 -0.99 6.14
CA LEU A 453 0.93 -0.66 5.97
C LEU A 453 1.83 -1.71 6.65
N LEU A 454 1.43 -2.22 7.81
CA LEU A 454 2.18 -3.23 8.56
C LEU A 454 2.30 -4.54 7.78
N ILE A 455 1.20 -5.04 7.19
CA ILE A 455 1.25 -6.29 6.41
C ILE A 455 2.12 -6.16 5.16
N ILE A 456 2.23 -4.97 4.56
CA ILE A 456 3.11 -4.72 3.41
C ILE A 456 4.57 -5.03 3.73
N PHE A 457 5.05 -4.83 4.97
CA PHE A 457 6.43 -5.15 5.33
C PHE A 457 6.77 -6.65 5.24
N PHE A 458 5.76 -7.50 5.37
CA PHE A 458 5.85 -8.97 5.32
C PHE A 458 5.52 -9.56 3.96
N THR A 459 4.89 -8.78 3.08
CA THR A 459 4.73 -9.22 1.69
C THR A 459 6.09 -9.33 0.97
N PRO A 460 6.18 -10.11 -0.11
CA PRO A 460 7.37 -10.18 -0.98
C PRO A 460 7.83 -8.85 -1.59
N VAL A 461 7.22 -7.71 -1.26
CA VAL A 461 7.68 -6.33 -1.55
C VAL A 461 9.17 -6.12 -1.28
N GLY A 462 9.77 -6.94 -0.43
CA GLY A 462 11.20 -6.94 -0.14
C GLY A 462 12.05 -8.07 -0.73
N LEU A 463 11.52 -8.91 -1.61
CA LEU A 463 12.29 -9.98 -2.24
C LEU A 463 12.81 -9.53 -3.61
N GLU A 464 14.08 -9.83 -3.84
CA GLU A 464 14.78 -9.60 -5.08
C GLU A 464 13.99 -10.20 -6.25
N TYR A 465 13.88 -9.40 -7.29
CA TYR A 465 13.22 -9.73 -8.52
C TYR A 465 14.30 -9.88 -9.58
N SER A 466 14.52 -11.10 -10.04
CA SER A 466 15.36 -11.33 -11.22
C SER A 466 14.45 -11.35 -12.44
N HIS A 467 14.81 -10.59 -13.47
CA HIS A 467 14.12 -10.65 -14.75
C HIS A 467 15.08 -11.28 -15.75
N SER A 468 14.64 -12.36 -16.38
CA SER A 468 15.26 -12.94 -17.55
C SER A 468 14.34 -12.89 -18.75
N ALA A 469 14.93 -12.91 -19.93
CA ALA A 469 14.19 -13.00 -21.18
C ALA A 469 14.85 -14.00 -22.13
N GLY A 470 14.03 -14.58 -23.00
CA GLY A 470 14.46 -15.51 -24.03
C GLY A 470 13.30 -15.94 -24.90
N GLY A 471 13.43 -17.06 -25.60
CA GLY A 471 12.43 -17.39 -26.61
C GLY A 471 12.39 -18.84 -27.07
N ILE A 472 11.29 -19.17 -27.73
CA ILE A 472 11.14 -20.37 -28.54
C ILE A 472 11.52 -19.99 -29.96
N ILE A 473 12.43 -20.73 -30.57
CA ILE A 473 12.91 -20.48 -31.92
C ILE A 473 12.46 -21.65 -32.79
N ILE A 474 11.66 -21.35 -33.81
CA ILE A 474 11.22 -22.30 -34.84
C ILE A 474 12.25 -22.30 -35.96
N GLY A 475 12.82 -23.47 -36.24
CA GLY A 475 13.73 -23.70 -37.35
C GLY A 475 13.07 -24.40 -38.53
N GLN A 476 13.90 -24.97 -39.39
CA GLN A 476 13.44 -25.79 -40.51
C GLN A 476 12.72 -27.06 -40.01
N ASN A 477 11.75 -27.54 -40.80
CA ASN A 477 10.95 -28.74 -40.50
C ASN A 477 10.17 -28.67 -39.18
N GLY A 478 9.86 -27.46 -38.70
CA GLY A 478 9.03 -27.24 -37.51
C GLY A 478 9.69 -27.65 -36.18
N LYS A 479 11.01 -27.87 -36.18
CA LYS A 479 11.78 -28.16 -34.96
C LYS A 479 12.03 -26.89 -34.15
N ILE A 480 12.25 -27.04 -32.85
CA ILE A 480 12.60 -25.97 -31.93
C ILE A 480 13.95 -26.20 -31.25
N ILE A 481 14.62 -25.13 -30.85
CA ILE A 481 15.90 -25.22 -30.13
C ILE A 481 15.66 -25.27 -28.64
N LEU A 482 16.35 -26.20 -27.97
CA LEU A 482 16.56 -26.17 -26.53
C LEU A 482 18.06 -26.16 -26.24
N VAL A 483 18.40 -25.57 -25.11
CA VAL A 483 19.76 -25.52 -24.57
C VAL A 483 19.83 -26.30 -23.26
N ASN A 484 20.99 -26.90 -23.01
CA ASN A 484 21.25 -27.72 -21.84
C ASN A 484 22.12 -27.01 -20.83
N ASN A 485 21.74 -27.07 -19.55
CA ASN A 485 22.51 -26.44 -18.49
C ASN A 485 23.64 -27.34 -17.98
N LYS A 486 24.89 -26.84 -17.96
CA LYS A 486 26.09 -27.59 -17.55
C LYS A 486 26.03 -28.13 -16.11
N LYS A 487 25.29 -27.48 -15.21
CA LYS A 487 25.17 -27.90 -13.80
C LYS A 487 24.07 -28.94 -13.58
N HIS A 488 23.19 -29.10 -14.56
CA HIS A 488 22.06 -30.02 -14.53
C HIS A 488 21.87 -30.61 -15.92
N PHE A 489 22.69 -31.61 -16.27
CA PHE A 489 22.75 -32.21 -17.61
C PHE A 489 21.41 -32.78 -18.12
N ASP A 490 20.43 -33.05 -17.24
CA ASP A 490 19.10 -33.51 -17.64
C ASP A 490 18.11 -32.36 -17.92
N TRP A 491 18.52 -31.10 -17.77
CA TRP A 491 17.62 -29.94 -17.83
C TRP A 491 17.76 -29.20 -19.15
N TRP A 492 16.84 -29.51 -20.07
CA TRP A 492 16.66 -28.79 -21.31
C TRP A 492 15.65 -27.66 -21.15
N THR A 493 16.00 -26.47 -21.60
CA THR A 493 15.10 -25.29 -21.58
C THR A 493 15.23 -24.47 -22.86
N PRO A 494 14.22 -23.68 -23.24
CA PRO A 494 14.39 -22.65 -24.26
C PRO A 494 15.50 -21.67 -23.84
N PRO A 495 16.28 -21.13 -24.79
CA PRO A 495 17.37 -20.21 -24.47
C PRO A 495 16.86 -18.92 -23.83
N LYS A 496 17.50 -18.50 -22.74
CA LYS A 496 17.12 -17.35 -21.90
C LYS A 496 18.16 -17.04 -20.82
N GLY A 497 18.38 -15.76 -20.57
CA GLY A 497 19.21 -15.27 -19.46
C GLY A 497 18.81 -13.90 -18.95
N GLY A 498 19.63 -13.32 -18.09
CA GLY A 498 19.30 -12.14 -17.29
C GLY A 498 19.27 -10.85 -18.12
N ILE A 499 18.37 -9.93 -17.79
CA ILE A 499 18.36 -8.60 -18.42
C ILE A 499 19.57 -7.79 -17.96
N ALA A 500 20.40 -7.33 -18.89
CA ALA A 500 21.54 -6.46 -18.59
C ALA A 500 21.11 -5.00 -18.37
N GLU A 501 22.01 -4.18 -17.81
CA GLU A 501 21.72 -2.78 -17.55
C GLU A 501 21.49 -2.02 -18.86
N ASN A 502 20.27 -1.48 -19.04
CA ASN A 502 19.76 -0.78 -20.24
C ASN A 502 19.23 -1.64 -21.40
N GLU A 503 19.03 -2.95 -21.22
CA GLU A 503 18.34 -3.78 -22.23
C GLU A 503 16.83 -3.83 -22.02
N THR A 504 16.06 -3.84 -23.11
CA THR A 504 14.66 -4.30 -23.08
C THR A 504 14.59 -5.84 -23.04
N PRO A 505 13.50 -6.44 -22.55
CA PRO A 505 13.36 -7.89 -22.54
C PRO A 505 13.52 -8.53 -23.93
N LEU A 506 13.10 -7.87 -25.01
CA LEU A 506 13.26 -8.41 -26.36
C LEU A 506 14.72 -8.36 -26.83
N GLU A 507 15.46 -7.30 -26.51
CA GLU A 507 16.89 -7.19 -26.81
C GLU A 507 17.69 -8.24 -26.03
N THR A 508 17.40 -8.38 -24.72
CA THR A 508 17.97 -9.46 -23.90
C THR A 508 17.68 -10.82 -24.51
N ALA A 509 16.43 -11.10 -24.92
CA ALA A 509 16.11 -12.38 -25.54
C ALA A 509 16.94 -12.66 -26.81
N LYS A 510 17.17 -11.65 -27.65
CA LYS A 510 18.01 -11.80 -28.86
C LYS A 510 19.48 -12.07 -28.51
N ARG A 511 20.03 -11.33 -27.53
CA ARG A 511 21.41 -11.52 -27.05
C ARG A 511 21.60 -12.91 -26.46
N GLU A 512 20.71 -13.33 -25.57
CA GLU A 512 20.78 -14.63 -24.90
C GLU A 512 20.61 -15.79 -25.89
N ILE A 513 19.74 -15.64 -26.91
CA ILE A 513 19.65 -16.62 -27.99
C ILE A 513 20.97 -16.71 -28.74
N PHE A 514 21.59 -15.58 -29.08
CA PHE A 514 22.90 -15.60 -29.74
C PHE A 514 23.98 -16.26 -28.87
N GLU A 515 24.06 -15.92 -27.58
CA GLU A 515 25.04 -16.48 -26.65
C GLU A 515 24.85 -17.99 -26.42
N GLU A 516 23.62 -18.43 -26.15
CA GLU A 516 23.33 -19.82 -25.79
C GLU A 516 23.12 -20.75 -27.02
N THR A 517 23.01 -20.22 -28.25
CA THR A 517 22.78 -21.05 -29.45
C THR A 517 23.72 -20.76 -30.63
N GLY A 518 24.34 -19.58 -30.67
CA GLY A 518 25.15 -19.10 -31.80
C GLY A 518 24.37 -18.46 -32.96
N LEU A 519 23.03 -18.43 -32.89
CA LEU A 519 22.19 -17.90 -33.97
C LEU A 519 22.22 -16.37 -34.06
N LYS A 520 22.42 -15.84 -35.27
CA LYS A 520 22.51 -14.39 -35.51
C LYS A 520 21.26 -13.82 -36.20
N ASN A 521 20.68 -14.58 -37.11
CA ASN A 521 19.58 -14.21 -37.98
C ASN A 521 18.28 -14.85 -37.48
N ILE A 522 17.69 -14.22 -36.46
CA ILE A 522 16.37 -14.58 -35.92
C ILE A 522 15.34 -13.50 -36.23
N THR A 523 14.17 -13.93 -36.70
CA THR A 523 13.01 -13.05 -36.95
C THR A 523 12.04 -13.16 -35.79
N TYR A 524 11.74 -12.03 -35.15
CA TYR A 524 10.71 -11.95 -34.10
C TYR A 524 9.31 -12.13 -34.71
N ILE A 525 8.48 -12.96 -34.09
CA ILE A 525 7.10 -13.22 -34.53
C ILE A 525 6.09 -12.58 -33.57
N LYS A 526 6.14 -12.93 -32.28
CA LYS A 526 5.20 -12.42 -31.27
C LYS A 526 5.69 -12.63 -29.84
N ASP A 527 5.08 -11.92 -28.91
CA ASP A 527 5.21 -12.17 -27.48
C ASP A 527 4.46 -13.44 -27.09
N LEU A 528 5.11 -14.35 -26.38
CA LEU A 528 4.45 -15.53 -25.80
C LEU A 528 3.91 -15.25 -24.40
N GLY A 529 4.45 -14.23 -23.74
CA GLY A 529 4.06 -13.79 -22.40
C GLY A 529 5.21 -13.95 -21.41
N TYR A 530 4.88 -14.19 -20.14
CA TYR A 530 5.87 -14.42 -19.10
C TYR A 530 5.32 -15.34 -18.02
N PHE A 531 6.21 -15.87 -17.19
CA PHE A 531 5.83 -16.60 -15.99
C PHE A 531 6.80 -16.31 -14.85
N TYR A 532 6.34 -16.63 -13.64
CA TYR A 532 7.11 -16.53 -12.42
C TYR A 532 7.48 -17.91 -11.91
N ASN A 533 8.73 -18.07 -11.50
CA ASN A 533 9.12 -19.18 -10.65
C ASN A 533 9.80 -18.68 -9.39
N LEU A 534 9.41 -19.29 -8.26
CA LEU A 534 10.13 -19.14 -7.02
C LEU A 534 11.44 -19.94 -7.15
N LYS A 535 12.56 -19.25 -7.10
CA LYS A 535 13.88 -19.88 -7.13
C LYS A 535 14.55 -19.70 -5.78
N SER A 536 15.37 -20.66 -5.38
CA SER A 536 16.23 -20.53 -4.21
C SER A 536 17.66 -20.31 -4.69
N TRP A 537 18.34 -19.33 -4.12
CA TRP A 537 19.80 -19.19 -4.23
C TRP A 537 20.31 -18.98 -2.82
N ASP A 538 21.26 -19.79 -2.35
CA ASP A 538 21.81 -19.73 -0.98
C ASP A 538 20.70 -19.83 0.09
N ASN A 539 19.83 -20.85 -0.05
CA ASN A 539 18.67 -21.12 0.81
C ASN A 539 17.69 -19.94 0.99
N LYS A 540 17.68 -18.99 0.04
CA LYS A 540 16.79 -17.82 0.06
C LYS A 540 15.90 -17.79 -1.18
N PRO A 541 14.56 -17.75 -1.00
CA PRO A 541 13.65 -17.63 -2.12
C PRO A 541 13.74 -16.25 -2.77
N TYR A 542 13.76 -16.20 -4.10
CA TYR A 542 13.61 -14.99 -4.92
C TYR A 542 12.63 -15.27 -6.06
N PHE A 543 12.02 -14.20 -6.58
CA PHE A 543 11.13 -14.32 -7.74
C PHE A 543 11.92 -14.10 -9.02
N LYS A 544 11.86 -15.07 -9.93
CA LYS A 544 12.39 -14.91 -11.28
C LYS A 544 11.23 -14.77 -12.26
N LYS A 545 11.13 -13.61 -12.92
CA LYS A 545 10.28 -13.42 -14.10
C LYS A 545 11.04 -13.90 -15.32
N ASN A 546 10.42 -14.76 -16.12
CA ASN A 546 10.96 -15.17 -17.41
C ASN A 546 10.01 -14.67 -18.49
N SER A 547 10.45 -13.68 -19.27
CA SER A 547 9.75 -13.20 -20.48
C SER A 547 10.09 -14.10 -21.66
N MET A 548 9.07 -14.60 -22.36
CA MET A 548 9.23 -15.51 -23.49
C MET A 548 8.69 -14.87 -24.77
N PHE A 549 9.44 -15.03 -25.86
CA PHE A 549 9.09 -14.56 -27.20
C PHE A 549 9.14 -15.71 -28.19
N LEU A 550 8.44 -15.57 -29.31
CA LEU A 550 8.52 -16.50 -30.43
C LEU A 550 9.37 -15.91 -31.53
N PHE A 551 10.33 -16.69 -32.02
CA PHE A 551 11.20 -16.37 -33.13
C PHE A 551 11.17 -17.46 -34.20
N LYS A 552 11.62 -17.10 -35.41
CA LYS A 552 11.89 -18.03 -36.50
C LYS A 552 13.30 -17.82 -37.04
N THR A 553 13.95 -18.88 -37.49
CA THR A 553 15.23 -18.82 -38.19
C THR A 553 15.27 -19.81 -39.35
N THR A 554 16.16 -19.54 -40.31
CA THR A 554 16.53 -20.45 -41.40
C THR A 554 17.90 -21.09 -41.17
N GLU A 555 18.66 -20.61 -40.17
CA GLU A 555 19.96 -21.15 -39.79
C GLU A 555 19.81 -22.54 -39.14
N ILE A 556 20.76 -23.43 -39.46
CA ILE A 556 20.74 -24.83 -38.98
C ILE A 556 21.88 -25.06 -37.98
N SER A 557 23.05 -24.48 -38.26
CA SER A 557 24.26 -24.62 -37.45
C SER A 557 24.10 -23.93 -36.10
N LEU A 558 24.37 -24.68 -35.03
CA LEU A 558 24.38 -24.18 -33.66
C LEU A 558 25.84 -24.11 -33.17
N SER A 559 26.18 -23.02 -32.48
CA SER A 559 27.52 -22.78 -31.94
C SER A 559 27.40 -22.01 -30.62
N PRO A 560 26.90 -22.65 -29.54
CA PRO A 560 26.76 -22.01 -28.23
C PRO A 560 28.10 -21.44 -27.75
N GLN A 561 28.07 -20.22 -27.23
CA GLN A 561 29.22 -19.50 -26.68
C GLN A 561 29.14 -19.40 -25.15
N ASP A 562 27.95 -19.63 -24.57
CA ASP A 562 27.74 -19.62 -23.13
C ASP A 562 28.31 -20.88 -22.45
N SER A 563 29.27 -20.65 -21.54
CA SER A 563 29.89 -21.71 -20.73
C SER A 563 28.94 -22.38 -19.74
N ASP A 564 27.86 -21.71 -19.32
CA ASP A 564 26.82 -22.27 -18.44
C ASP A 564 25.81 -23.14 -19.21
N ASN A 565 25.67 -22.92 -20.52
CA ASN A 565 24.80 -23.68 -21.42
C ASN A 565 25.57 -24.17 -22.67
N PRO A 566 26.49 -25.15 -22.54
CA PRO A 566 27.46 -25.51 -23.57
C PRO A 566 26.87 -26.31 -24.74
N GLU A 567 25.60 -26.74 -24.67
CA GLU A 567 24.97 -27.57 -25.68
C GLU A 567 23.62 -27.00 -26.11
N ALA A 568 23.40 -26.93 -27.42
CA ALA A 568 22.13 -26.54 -28.04
C ALA A 568 21.75 -27.60 -29.09
N LYS A 569 20.48 -28.02 -29.12
CA LYS A 569 19.98 -29.04 -30.05
C LYS A 569 18.59 -28.71 -30.58
N TRP A 570 18.31 -29.21 -31.78
CA TRP A 570 17.00 -29.18 -32.41
C TRP A 570 16.14 -30.36 -31.94
N PHE A 571 14.93 -30.08 -31.49
CA PHE A 571 13.94 -31.05 -31.05
C PHE A 571 12.65 -30.90 -31.84
N THR A 572 11.97 -32.00 -32.11
CA THR A 572 10.55 -31.92 -32.47
C THR A 572 9.76 -31.38 -31.27
N ILE A 573 8.57 -30.83 -31.49
CA ILE A 573 7.75 -30.33 -30.39
C ILE A 573 7.44 -31.42 -29.36
N ASP A 574 7.11 -32.62 -29.83
CA ASP A 574 6.69 -33.71 -28.94
C ASP A 574 7.88 -34.22 -28.12
N GLU A 575 9.08 -34.30 -28.71
CA GLU A 575 10.34 -34.51 -27.97
C GLU A 575 10.58 -33.43 -26.91
N ALA A 576 10.42 -32.16 -27.29
CA ALA A 576 10.64 -31.03 -26.39
C ALA A 576 9.66 -31.03 -25.19
N ILE A 577 8.38 -31.33 -25.43
CA ILE A 577 7.36 -31.44 -24.37
C ILE A 577 7.69 -32.59 -23.42
N ASN A 578 8.25 -33.70 -23.92
CA ASN A 578 8.62 -34.85 -23.11
C ASN A 578 9.85 -34.58 -22.24
N ILE A 579 10.87 -33.90 -22.77
CA ILE A 579 12.15 -33.70 -22.06
C ILE A 579 12.17 -32.50 -21.11
N ILE A 580 11.40 -31.44 -21.39
CA ILE A 580 11.34 -30.27 -20.52
C ILE A 580 10.68 -30.65 -19.21
N GLN A 581 11.25 -30.26 -18.06
CA GLN A 581 10.62 -30.53 -16.76
C GLN A 581 9.65 -29.42 -16.34
N ASN A 582 9.93 -28.18 -16.72
CA ASN A 582 9.15 -27.02 -16.28
C ASN A 582 7.83 -26.87 -17.08
N THR A 583 6.70 -26.95 -16.39
CA THR A 583 5.36 -26.89 -16.98
C THR A 583 5.05 -25.57 -17.69
N TYR A 584 5.64 -24.45 -17.27
CA TYR A 584 5.44 -23.16 -17.95
C TYR A 584 6.05 -23.17 -19.36
N TYR A 585 7.27 -23.68 -19.53
CA TYR A 585 7.90 -23.80 -20.84
C TYR A 585 7.11 -24.75 -21.75
N LYS A 586 6.61 -25.88 -21.23
CA LYS A 586 5.71 -26.77 -21.98
C LYS A 586 4.49 -26.02 -22.51
N ASN A 587 3.84 -25.23 -21.66
CA ASN A 587 2.65 -24.48 -22.04
C ASN A 587 2.95 -23.44 -23.13
N PHE A 588 4.11 -22.79 -23.11
CA PHE A 588 4.51 -21.89 -24.21
C PHE A 588 4.73 -22.65 -25.51
N ILE A 589 5.41 -23.80 -25.46
CA ILE A 589 5.65 -24.64 -26.64
C ILE A 589 4.32 -25.14 -27.24
N ILE A 590 3.39 -25.59 -26.39
CA ILE A 590 2.07 -26.04 -26.85
C ILE A 590 1.32 -24.90 -27.55
N LYS A 591 1.38 -23.67 -27.02
CA LYS A 591 0.77 -22.49 -27.67
C LYS A 591 1.35 -22.20 -29.05
N THR A 592 2.61 -22.55 -29.29
CA THR A 592 3.28 -22.34 -30.58
C THR A 592 2.94 -23.42 -31.62
N LYS A 593 2.22 -24.51 -31.26
CA LYS A 593 1.81 -25.56 -32.21
C LYS A 593 1.04 -25.02 -33.41
N HIS A 594 0.25 -23.96 -33.23
CA HIS A 594 -0.52 -23.33 -34.30
C HIS A 594 0.33 -22.47 -35.26
N ASP A 595 1.50 -22.01 -34.82
CA ASP A 595 2.37 -21.12 -35.60
C ASP A 595 3.37 -21.90 -36.48
N LEU A 596 3.27 -23.23 -36.50
CA LEU A 596 4.14 -24.16 -37.23
C LEU A 596 3.57 -24.64 -38.57
N ARG A 597 2.38 -24.16 -38.94
CA ARG A 597 1.70 -24.47 -40.20
C ARG A 597 2.11 -23.52 -41.31
#